data_AF-A0A2E9CG54-F1
#
_entry.id   AF-A0A2E9CG54-F1
#
_cell.length_a   1.000
_cell.length_b   1.000
_cell.length_c   1.000
_cell.angle_alpha   90.00
_cell.angle_beta   90.00
_cell.angle_gamma   90.00
#
_symmetry.space_group_name_H-M   'P 1'
#
loop_
_entity.id
_entity.type
_entity.pdbx_description
1 polymer ?
#
loop_
_entity_poly.entity_id
_entity_poly.type
_entity_poly.pdbx_seq_one_letter_code
_entity_poly.pdbx_strand_id
1 'polypeptide(L)'
;MFDRIGKERGWGGVTMDRFLFQNGPNGAYLVGDVEEVANKIVTHSMSLGGLSRFQFQIENELLTHEQIMNSIEMIGLEVKPRVLEILNDN
;
A
#
# COMPACT_ATOMS: atom_id res chain seq x y z
N MET A 1 14.51 -11.25 -6.47
CA MET A 1 15.04 -10.38 -5.39
C MET A 1 14.90 -11.03 -4.01
N PHE A 2 13.69 -11.46 -3.60
CA PHE A 2 13.44 -11.87 -2.22
C PHE A 2 14.07 -13.19 -1.76
N ASP A 3 14.26 -14.20 -2.62
CA ASP A 3 14.86 -15.46 -2.18
C ASP A 3 16.39 -15.42 -2.13
N ARG A 4 17.06 -15.20 -3.27
CA ARG A 4 18.54 -15.21 -3.31
C ARG A 4 19.16 -14.07 -2.52
N ILE A 5 18.77 -12.82 -2.82
CA ILE A 5 19.35 -11.62 -2.17
C ILE A 5 18.83 -11.49 -0.74
N GLY A 6 17.55 -11.83 -0.50
CA GLY A 6 17.00 -11.81 0.86
C GLY A 6 17.71 -12.78 1.79
N LYS A 7 18.00 -14.01 1.34
CA LYS A 7 18.76 -14.99 2.12
C LYS A 7 20.17 -14.51 2.46
N GLU A 8 20.87 -13.87 1.52
CA GLU A 8 22.18 -13.25 1.77
C GLU A 8 22.11 -12.10 2.77
N ARG A 9 20.97 -11.38 2.84
CA ARG A 9 20.72 -10.25 3.75
C ARG A 9 20.05 -10.63 5.07
N GLY A 10 19.86 -11.93 5.33
CA GLY A 10 19.20 -12.42 6.54
C GLY A 10 17.68 -12.19 6.57
N TRP A 11 17.06 -11.86 5.44
CA TRP A 11 15.60 -11.82 5.33
C TRP A 11 15.05 -13.24 5.33
N GLY A 12 13.98 -13.48 6.10
CA GLY A 12 13.22 -14.73 6.02
C GLY A 12 12.69 -14.95 4.60
N GLY A 13 12.64 -16.22 4.19
CA GLY A 13 12.16 -16.61 2.86
C GLY A 13 10.75 -16.12 2.56
N VAL A 14 10.41 -16.05 1.27
CA VAL A 14 9.06 -15.67 0.85
C VAL A 14 8.09 -16.81 1.19
N THR A 15 7.03 -16.50 1.92
CA THR A 15 5.94 -17.43 2.21
C THR A 15 4.61 -16.79 1.84
N MET A 16 3.63 -17.63 1.48
CA MET A 16 2.28 -17.16 1.18
C MET A 16 1.66 -16.45 2.40
N ASP A 17 1.82 -16.99 3.60
CA ASP A 17 1.30 -16.38 4.82
C ASP A 17 1.84 -14.97 5.06
N ARG A 18 3.15 -14.77 4.81
CA ARG A 18 3.76 -13.44 4.93
C ARG A 18 3.26 -12.49 3.86
N PHE A 19 3.04 -12.98 2.63
CA PHE A 19 2.42 -12.19 1.57
C PHE A 19 0.99 -11.77 1.96
N LEU A 20 0.17 -12.70 2.44
CA LEU A 20 -1.21 -12.41 2.88
C LEU A 20 -1.23 -11.42 4.05
N PHE A 21 -0.32 -11.58 5.02
CA PHE A 21 -0.17 -10.62 6.11
C PHE A 21 0.17 -9.20 5.60
N GLN A 22 1.05 -9.08 4.61
CA GLN A 22 1.41 -7.77 4.04
C GLN A 22 0.25 -7.12 3.27
N ASN A 23 -0.67 -7.89 2.70
CA ASN A 23 -1.90 -7.38 2.09
C ASN A 23 -2.97 -7.01 3.13
N GLY A 24 -2.98 -7.68 4.28
CA GLY A 24 -3.95 -7.42 5.35
C GLY A 24 -3.86 -6.00 5.96
N PRO A 25 -4.76 -5.67 6.90
CA PRO A 25 -4.95 -4.28 7.39
C PRO A 25 -3.69 -3.65 7.98
N ASN A 26 -2.83 -4.44 8.64
CA ASN A 26 -1.61 -3.94 9.30
C ASN A 26 -0.35 -4.11 8.43
N GLY A 27 -0.50 -4.63 7.20
CA GLY A 27 0.59 -4.88 6.29
C GLY A 27 1.04 -3.64 5.51
N ALA A 28 2.24 -3.72 4.93
CA ALA A 28 2.87 -2.60 4.22
C ALA A 28 2.37 -2.41 2.78
N TYR A 29 1.71 -3.41 2.17
CA TYR A 29 1.23 -3.28 0.80
C TYR A 29 -0.10 -2.54 0.74
N LEU A 30 -0.14 -1.44 0.00
CA LEU A 30 -1.36 -0.67 -0.21
C LEU A 30 -2.10 -1.23 -1.42
N VAL A 31 -2.71 -2.40 -1.22
CA VAL A 31 -3.47 -3.15 -2.23
C VAL A 31 -4.81 -3.52 -1.60
N GLY A 32 -5.89 -3.23 -2.31
CA GLY A 32 -7.25 -3.41 -1.81
C GLY A 32 -8.21 -2.47 -2.53
N ASP A 33 -9.41 -2.31 -1.98
CA ASP A 33 -10.35 -1.28 -2.40
C ASP A 33 -9.98 0.13 -1.87
N VAL A 34 -10.78 1.13 -2.23
CA VAL A 34 -10.57 2.54 -1.84
C VAL A 34 -10.58 2.70 -0.31
N GLU A 35 -11.51 2.05 0.38
CA GLU A 35 -11.65 2.14 1.83
C GLU A 35 -10.47 1.47 2.54
N GLU A 36 -10.09 0.28 2.11
CA GLU A 36 -8.95 -0.46 2.66
C GLU A 36 -7.67 0.36 2.52
N VAL A 37 -7.40 0.89 1.33
CA VAL A 37 -6.19 1.69 1.06
C VAL A 37 -6.22 2.99 1.86
N ALA A 38 -7.35 3.70 1.91
CA ALA A 38 -7.48 4.95 2.67
C ALA A 38 -7.24 4.74 4.18
N ASN A 39 -7.88 3.72 4.77
CA ASN A 39 -7.70 3.39 6.18
C ASN A 39 -6.25 2.97 6.50
N LYS A 40 -5.59 2.23 5.61
CA LYS A 40 -4.17 1.87 5.77
C LYS A 40 -3.26 3.09 5.72
N ILE A 41 -3.50 4.05 4.82
CA ILE A 41 -2.73 5.31 4.77
C ILE A 41 -2.87 6.07 6.09
N VAL A 42 -4.09 6.22 6.60
CA VAL A 42 -4.34 6.93 7.86
C VAL A 42 -3.68 6.21 9.04
N THR A 43 -3.84 4.89 9.13
CA THR A 43 -3.23 4.06 10.19
C THR A 43 -1.71 4.20 10.20
N HIS A 44 -1.07 4.09 9.03
CA HIS A 44 0.38 4.24 8.91
C HIS A 44 0.82 5.67 9.21
N SER A 45 0.05 6.67 8.78
CA SER A 45 0.31 8.07 9.07
C SER A 45 0.31 8.33 10.58
N MET A 46 -0.75 7.92 11.28
CA MET A 46 -0.88 8.07 12.74
C MET A 46 0.22 7.32 13.49
N SER A 47 0.54 6.09 13.08
CA SER A 47 1.59 5.27 13.70
C SER A 47 2.99 5.91 13.61
N LEU A 48 3.20 6.80 12.63
CA LEU A 48 4.45 7.51 12.41
C LEU A 48 4.42 8.96 12.92
N GLY A 49 3.38 9.36 13.66
CA GLY A 49 3.24 10.72 14.21
C GLY A 49 2.73 11.76 13.21
N GLY A 50 2.16 11.31 12.09
CA GLY A 50 1.63 12.15 11.02
C GLY A 50 2.58 12.26 9.83
N LEU A 51 2.09 11.90 8.65
CA LEU A 51 2.81 12.04 7.38
C LEU A 51 2.33 13.27 6.61
N SER A 52 3.27 14.02 6.03
CA SER A 52 2.97 15.11 5.10
C SER A 52 2.88 14.66 3.64
N ARG A 53 3.31 13.43 3.34
CA ARG A 53 3.33 12.86 1.99
C ARG A 53 3.26 11.34 2.04
N PHE A 54 2.43 10.77 1.17
CA PHE A 54 2.44 9.35 0.84
C PHE A 54 2.86 9.18 -0.63
N GLN A 55 3.67 8.18 -0.94
CA GLN A 55 4.12 7.88 -2.30
C GLN A 55 3.80 6.43 -2.63
N PHE A 56 3.31 6.19 -3.85
CA PHE A 56 3.01 4.85 -4.33
C PHE A 56 4.09 4.41 -5.32
N GLN A 57 4.57 3.18 -5.15
CA GLN A 57 5.31 2.49 -6.19
C GLN A 57 4.36 1.51 -6.87
N ILE A 58 3.98 1.85 -8.11
CA ILE A 58 3.05 1.06 -8.93
C ILE A 58 3.81 0.64 -10.18
N GLU A 59 4.72 -0.31 -10.01
CA GLU A 59 5.41 -0.94 -11.13
C GLU A 59 5.36 -2.44 -10.94
N ASN A 60 4.73 -3.12 -11.89
CA ASN A 60 4.67 -4.56 -11.95
C ASN A 60 4.62 -4.96 -13.43
N GLU A 61 5.57 -5.81 -13.83
CA GLU A 61 5.70 -6.32 -15.21
C GLU A 61 4.44 -7.05 -15.71
N LEU A 62 3.56 -7.46 -14.79
CA LEU A 62 2.30 -8.16 -15.10
C LEU A 62 1.10 -7.22 -15.32
N LEU A 63 1.21 -5.93 -15.00
CA LEU A 63 0.11 -4.98 -15.14
C LEU A 63 0.12 -4.34 -16.54
N THR A 64 -1.06 -4.19 -17.13
CA THR A 64 -1.21 -3.41 -18.36
C THR A 64 -1.14 -1.92 -18.05
N HIS A 65 -0.82 -1.12 -19.07
CA HIS A 65 -0.85 0.34 -18.95
C HIS A 65 -2.22 0.85 -18.46
N GLU A 66 -3.31 0.28 -18.98
CA GLU A 66 -4.68 0.63 -18.59
C GLU A 66 -4.93 0.38 -17.09
N GLN A 67 -4.48 -0.76 -16.55
CA GLN A 67 -4.61 -1.06 -15.13
C GLN A 67 -3.84 -0.07 -14.24
N ILE A 68 -2.65 0.33 -14.68
CA ILE A 68 -1.84 1.34 -13.99
C ILE A 68 -2.55 2.69 -14.03
N MET A 69 -3.03 3.12 -15.19
CA MET A 69 -3.75 4.39 -15.34
C MET A 69 -5.03 4.44 -14.51
N ASN A 70 -5.81 3.36 -14.50
CA ASN A 70 -6.99 3.25 -13.65
C ASN A 70 -6.64 3.34 -12.15
N SER A 71 -5.55 2.69 -11.72
CA SER A 71 -5.08 2.79 -10.34
C SER A 71 -4.69 4.23 -9.97
N ILE A 72 -4.00 4.95 -10.88
CA ILE A 72 -3.64 6.36 -10.68
C ILE A 72 -4.89 7.24 -10.57
N GLU A 73 -5.90 6.99 -11.41
CA GLU A 73 -7.18 7.70 -11.39
C GLU A 73 -7.90 7.51 -10.05
N MET A 74 -8.09 6.26 -9.62
CA MET A 74 -8.71 5.94 -8.32
C MET A 74 -7.93 6.55 -7.15
N ILE A 75 -6.60 6.53 -7.18
CA ILE A 75 -5.78 7.17 -6.13
C ILE A 75 -6.07 8.68 -6.04
N GLY A 76 -6.13 9.34 -7.19
CA GLY A 76 -6.34 10.78 -7.28
C GLY A 76 -7.78 11.21 -6.94
N LEU A 77 -8.77 10.48 -7.45
CA LEU A 77 -10.17 10.85 -7.40
C LEU A 77 -10.93 10.28 -6.21
N GLU A 78 -10.52 9.13 -5.68
CA GLU A 78 -11.29 8.42 -4.65
C GLU A 78 -10.48 8.27 -3.35
N VAL A 79 -9.28 7.69 -3.42
CA VAL A 79 -8.47 7.42 -2.22
C VAL A 79 -8.05 8.70 -1.52
N LYS A 80 -7.52 9.69 -2.26
CA LYS A 80 -7.05 10.94 -1.65
C LYS A 80 -8.18 11.69 -0.93
N PRO A 81 -9.35 11.97 -1.55
CA PRO A 81 -10.46 12.59 -0.83
C PRO A 81 -10.87 11.79 0.40
N ARG A 82 -10.97 10.46 0.29
CA ARG A 82 -11.38 9.60 1.40
C ARG A 82 -10.41 9.66 2.58
N VAL A 83 -9.10 9.68 2.33
CA VAL A 83 -8.09 9.88 3.39
C VAL A 83 -8.29 11.21 4.11
N LEU A 84 -8.57 12.29 3.37
CA LEU A 84 -8.78 13.61 3.96
C LEU A 84 -10.06 13.66 4.79
N GLU A 85 -11.13 12.99 4.36
CA GLU A 85 -12.36 12.85 5.16
C GLU A 85 -12.07 12.15 6.48
N ILE A 86 -11.43 10.98 6.46
CA ILE A 86 -11.09 10.23 7.69
C ILE A 86 -10.26 11.09 8.64
N LEU A 87 -9.30 11.86 8.13
CA LEU A 87 -8.45 12.72 8.97
C LEU A 87 -9.18 13.93 9.55
N ASN A 88 -10.24 14.42 8.90
CA ASN A 88 -11.04 15.54 9.41
C ASN A 88 -12.10 15.10 10.42
N ASP A 89 -12.52 13.84 10.39
CA ASP A 89 -13.50 13.25 11.31
C ASP A 89 -12.90 12.83 12.67
N ASN A 90 -11.58 12.88 12.82
CA ASN A 90 -10.84 12.53 14.05
C ASN A 90 -10.26 13.78 14.75
#